data_AF-A0A9E0IPN8-F1
#
_entry.id   AF-A0A9E0IPN8-F1
#
_cell.length_a   1.000
_cell.length_b   1.000
_cell.length_c   1.000
_cell.angle_alpha   90.00
_cell.angle_beta   90.00
_cell.angle_gamma   90.00
#
_symmetry.space_group_name_H-M   'P 1'
#
loop_
_entity.id
_entity.type
_entity.pdbx_description
1 polymer ?
#
loop_
_entity_poly.entity_id
_entity_poly.type
_entity_poly.pdbx_seq_one_letter_code
_entity_poly.pdbx_strand_id
1 'polypeptide(L)'
;MSGHLRATSALVLVLVGSSGCASKSAPSAQLADCVAVGQALAHLRLGNYATPEERAPIATEIASLCTTARLSRADGECLITASDRDGAAACPRPLLPELAGLPSADCGAVGQALRRLAADSLPEGSDPRLTQLFRQVMQVLDRSCTNDRWSAEVRSCIVQAPTSNAIEGCIERLPRELRDRLEQDISKVAQRLEGGDGGDEPGAAGAGCDRLEAAISRVEACTRAPAALRDVVLGPIAPLAPLRRVPRQLLPATSRVAADALCDKLAPTLEANATRIGC
;
A
#
# COMPACT_ATOMS: atom_id res chain seq x y z
N MET A 1 -18.14 50.62 36.60
CA MET A 1 -18.56 51.69 35.69
C MET A 1 -18.32 51.18 34.27
N SER A 2 -19.40 51.11 33.48
CA SER A 2 -19.45 51.17 31.99
C SER A 2 -18.69 50.09 31.20
N GLY A 3 -19.24 49.42 30.19
CA GLY A 3 -20.54 49.55 29.53
C GLY A 3 -20.71 48.43 28.49
N HIS A 4 -21.95 48.02 28.31
CA HIS A 4 -22.39 47.03 27.33
C HIS A 4 -22.42 47.61 25.91
N LEU A 5 -21.96 46.84 24.92
CA LEU A 5 -22.29 47.04 23.50
C LEU A 5 -23.07 45.83 23.01
N ARG A 6 -24.39 46.02 22.86
CA ARG A 6 -25.31 45.08 22.23
C ARG A 6 -25.33 45.36 20.73
N ALA A 7 -24.92 44.39 19.92
CA ALA A 7 -25.14 44.41 18.48
C ALA A 7 -26.52 43.79 18.18
N THR A 8 -27.48 44.65 17.79
CA THR A 8 -28.77 44.26 17.25
C THR A 8 -28.62 43.90 15.78
N SER A 9 -28.54 42.61 15.48
CA SER A 9 -28.67 42.10 14.11
C SER A 9 -30.14 42.04 13.70
N ALA A 10 -30.50 42.85 12.71
CA ALA A 10 -31.80 42.80 12.05
C ALA A 10 -31.88 41.54 11.19
N LEU A 11 -32.78 40.62 11.57
CA LEU A 11 -33.10 39.42 10.81
C LEU A 11 -34.12 39.80 9.72
N VAL A 12 -33.66 39.87 8.47
CA VAL A 12 -34.54 40.04 7.31
C VAL A 12 -35.16 38.69 6.98
N LEU A 13 -36.45 38.54 7.29
CA LEU A 13 -37.24 37.35 6.97
C LEU A 13 -37.66 37.42 5.49
N VAL A 14 -36.88 36.77 4.62
CA VAL A 14 -37.27 36.55 3.22
C VAL A 14 -38.22 35.35 3.18
N LEU A 15 -39.51 35.62 3.02
CA LEU A 15 -40.53 34.61 2.70
C LEU A 15 -40.31 34.15 1.25
N VAL A 16 -39.47 33.12 1.07
CA VAL A 16 -39.33 32.42 -0.20
C VAL A 16 -40.59 31.60 -0.44
N GLY A 17 -41.26 31.90 -1.55
CA GLY A 17 -42.51 31.28 -1.95
C GLY A 17 -42.42 29.76 -2.00
N SER A 18 -43.47 29.14 -1.47
CA SER A 18 -43.81 27.72 -1.54
C SER A 18 -43.95 27.27 -2.99
N SER A 19 -42.83 26.91 -3.61
CA SER A 19 -42.81 26.12 -4.83
C SER A 19 -43.23 24.70 -4.45
N GLY A 20 -44.35 24.25 -5.00
CA GLY A 20 -44.98 22.98 -4.64
C GLY A 20 -44.00 21.83 -4.64
N CYS A 21 -43.98 21.08 -3.54
CA CYS A 21 -43.42 19.73 -3.48
C CYS A 21 -44.26 18.85 -4.42
N ALA A 22 -43.96 18.88 -5.71
CA ALA A 22 -44.27 17.78 -6.58
C ALA A 22 -43.54 16.58 -5.98
N SER A 23 -44.28 15.73 -5.27
CA SER A 23 -43.84 14.42 -4.82
C SER A 23 -43.33 13.69 -6.04
N LYS A 24 -42.03 13.84 -6.33
CA LYS A 24 -41.29 12.99 -7.24
C LYS A 24 -41.43 11.63 -6.60
N SER A 25 -42.43 10.86 -7.06
CA SER A 25 -42.65 9.49 -6.65
C SER A 25 -41.29 8.83 -6.64
N ALA A 26 -40.81 8.47 -5.44
CA ALA A 26 -39.53 7.79 -5.32
C ALA A 26 -39.61 6.64 -6.32
N PRO A 27 -38.68 6.55 -7.30
CA PRO A 27 -38.75 5.50 -8.31
C PRO A 27 -38.91 4.20 -7.55
N SER A 28 -40.04 3.52 -7.76
CA SER A 28 -40.38 2.29 -7.06
C SER A 28 -39.13 1.42 -7.09
N ALA A 29 -38.60 1.01 -5.94
CA ALA A 29 -37.32 0.31 -5.87
C ALA A 29 -37.40 -0.94 -6.76
N GLN A 30 -36.89 -0.82 -7.98
CA GLN A 30 -36.92 -1.91 -8.95
C GLN A 30 -35.97 -2.96 -8.42
N LEU A 31 -36.44 -4.21 -8.38
CA LEU A 31 -35.61 -5.35 -8.03
C LEU A 31 -34.64 -5.66 -9.18
N ALA A 32 -33.50 -6.26 -8.85
CA ALA A 32 -32.53 -6.74 -9.83
C ALA A 32 -33.12 -7.84 -10.74
N ASP A 33 -32.54 -7.97 -11.94
CA ASP A 33 -32.72 -9.17 -12.75
C ASP A 33 -31.86 -10.30 -12.17
N CYS A 34 -32.47 -11.10 -11.29
CA CYS A 34 -31.76 -12.16 -10.59
C CYS A 34 -31.29 -13.30 -11.49
N VAL A 35 -31.87 -13.47 -12.68
CA VAL A 35 -31.38 -14.45 -13.66
C VAL A 35 -30.06 -13.97 -14.26
N ALA A 36 -30.00 -12.69 -14.66
CA ALA A 36 -28.77 -12.09 -15.18
C ALA A 36 -27.66 -12.06 -14.12
N VAL A 37 -27.98 -11.70 -12.86
CA VAL A 37 -27.03 -11.79 -11.74
C VAL A 37 -26.52 -13.23 -11.56
N GLY A 38 -27.42 -14.21 -11.60
CA GLY A 38 -27.07 -15.63 -11.49
C GLY A 38 -26.06 -16.08 -12.55
N GLN A 39 -26.30 -15.72 -13.80
CA GLN A 39 -25.40 -16.05 -14.92
C GLN A 39 -24.03 -15.38 -14.79
N ALA A 40 -24.00 -14.08 -14.48
CA ALA A 40 -22.75 -13.33 -14.32
C ALA A 40 -21.88 -13.91 -13.21
N LEU A 41 -22.45 -14.14 -12.03
CA LEU A 41 -21.70 -14.65 -10.88
C LEU A 41 -21.34 -16.13 -11.00
N ALA A 42 -22.11 -16.95 -11.71
CA ALA A 42 -21.74 -18.34 -12.00
C ALA A 42 -20.44 -18.43 -12.81
N HIS A 43 -20.24 -17.51 -13.76
CA HIS A 43 -18.97 -17.38 -14.48
C HIS A 43 -17.81 -17.05 -13.54
N LEU A 44 -18.01 -16.11 -12.61
CA LEU A 44 -16.98 -15.73 -11.63
C LEU A 44 -16.64 -16.86 -10.65
N ARG A 45 -17.63 -17.70 -10.29
CA ARG A 45 -17.47 -18.80 -9.33
C ARG A 45 -16.77 -20.02 -9.94
N LEU A 46 -17.12 -20.40 -11.17
CA LEU A 46 -16.59 -21.59 -11.83
C LEU A 46 -15.41 -21.31 -12.77
N GLY A 47 -15.20 -20.04 -13.15
CA GLY A 47 -14.18 -19.63 -14.12
C GLY A 47 -14.62 -19.78 -15.58
N ASN A 48 -13.75 -19.32 -16.48
CA ASN A 48 -14.06 -19.18 -17.92
C ASN A 48 -14.22 -20.51 -18.67
N TYR A 49 -13.72 -21.62 -18.13
CA TYR A 49 -13.71 -22.93 -18.81
C TYR A 49 -14.90 -23.83 -18.47
N ALA A 50 -15.78 -23.41 -17.55
CA ALA A 50 -16.97 -24.19 -17.23
C ALA A 50 -17.91 -24.27 -18.44
N THR A 51 -18.50 -25.44 -18.67
CA THR A 51 -19.51 -25.64 -19.71
C THR A 51 -20.84 -24.98 -19.33
N PRO A 52 -21.73 -24.69 -20.29
CA PRO A 52 -23.08 -24.22 -19.98
C PRO A 52 -23.84 -25.14 -19.01
N GLU A 53 -23.67 -26.44 -19.15
CA GLU A 53 -24.31 -27.47 -18.31
C GLU A 53 -23.81 -27.41 -16.86
N GLU A 54 -22.52 -27.18 -16.65
CA GLU A 54 -21.94 -26.98 -15.32
C GLU A 54 -22.36 -25.63 -14.69
N ARG A 55 -22.50 -24.57 -15.51
CA ARG A 55 -22.92 -23.24 -15.04
C ARG A 55 -24.39 -23.18 -14.64
N ALA A 56 -25.28 -23.87 -15.35
CA ALA A 56 -26.72 -23.79 -15.17
C ALA A 56 -27.21 -24.02 -13.72
N PRO A 57 -26.79 -25.09 -13.00
CA PRO A 57 -27.22 -25.31 -11.62
C PRO A 57 -26.72 -24.20 -10.68
N ILE A 58 -25.48 -23.74 -10.86
CA ILE A 58 -24.90 -22.66 -10.05
C ILE A 58 -25.60 -21.32 -10.30
N ALA A 59 -25.88 -20.98 -11.56
CA ALA A 59 -26.62 -19.75 -11.89
C ALA A 59 -28.02 -19.76 -11.27
N THR A 60 -28.67 -20.92 -11.23
CA THR A 60 -29.99 -21.10 -10.61
C THR A 60 -29.94 -20.92 -9.09
N GLU A 61 -28.94 -21.51 -8.43
CA GLU A 61 -28.68 -21.33 -7.00
C GLU A 61 -28.49 -19.84 -6.65
N ILE A 62 -27.65 -19.15 -7.42
CA ILE A 62 -27.35 -17.72 -7.20
C ILE A 62 -28.58 -16.84 -7.46
N ALA A 63 -29.35 -17.11 -8.51
CA ALA A 63 -30.59 -16.38 -8.79
C ALA A 63 -31.61 -16.51 -7.64
N SER A 64 -31.67 -17.69 -7.00
CA SER A 64 -32.48 -17.93 -5.80
C SER A 64 -32.01 -17.09 -4.61
N LEU A 65 -30.70 -17.00 -4.38
CA LEU A 65 -30.12 -16.12 -3.36
C LEU A 65 -30.44 -14.64 -3.63
N CYS A 66 -30.36 -14.20 -4.90
CA CYS A 66 -30.67 -12.83 -5.30
C CYS A 66 -32.13 -12.47 -5.01
N THR A 67 -33.04 -13.39 -5.34
CA THR A 67 -34.47 -13.23 -5.09
C THR A 67 -34.76 -13.14 -3.59
N THR A 68 -34.14 -14.04 -2.81
CA THR A 68 -34.29 -14.08 -1.34
C THR A 68 -33.75 -12.81 -0.68
N ALA A 69 -32.60 -12.31 -1.14
CA ALA A 69 -31.98 -11.09 -0.63
C ALA A 69 -32.72 -9.80 -1.02
N ARG A 70 -33.72 -9.91 -1.93
CA ARG A 70 -34.44 -8.79 -2.56
C ARG A 70 -33.48 -7.73 -3.07
N LEU A 71 -32.53 -8.17 -3.88
CA LEU A 71 -31.45 -7.31 -4.36
C LEU A 71 -32.01 -6.13 -5.17
N SER A 72 -31.52 -4.92 -4.90
CA SER A 72 -31.94 -3.74 -5.65
C SER A 72 -31.37 -3.77 -7.07
N ARG A 73 -32.03 -3.10 -8.03
CA ARG A 73 -31.52 -2.99 -9.41
C ARG A 73 -30.08 -2.46 -9.45
N ALA A 74 -29.76 -1.45 -8.62
CA ALA A 74 -28.41 -0.87 -8.58
C ALA A 74 -27.36 -1.87 -8.09
N ASP A 75 -27.67 -2.65 -7.05
CA ASP A 75 -26.78 -3.69 -6.56
C ASP A 75 -26.62 -4.83 -7.59
N GLY A 76 -27.71 -5.21 -8.27
CA GLY A 76 -27.70 -6.21 -9.35
C GLY A 76 -26.83 -5.79 -10.52
N GLU A 77 -26.95 -4.54 -10.98
CA GLU A 77 -26.14 -3.98 -12.06
C GLU A 77 -24.64 -4.00 -11.69
N CYS A 78 -24.30 -3.65 -10.44
CA CYS A 78 -22.93 -3.75 -9.94
C CYS A 78 -22.40 -5.18 -10.07
N LEU A 79 -23.16 -6.19 -9.63
CA LEU A 79 -22.74 -7.59 -9.69
C LEU A 79 -22.63 -8.12 -11.12
N ILE A 80 -23.50 -7.68 -12.02
CA ILE A 80 -23.49 -8.09 -13.44
C ILE A 80 -22.28 -7.49 -14.18
N THR A 81 -21.91 -6.25 -13.85
CA THR A 81 -20.80 -5.54 -14.50
C THR A 81 -19.42 -5.90 -13.93
N ALA A 82 -19.37 -6.61 -12.80
CA ALA A 82 -18.11 -7.07 -12.22
C ALA A 82 -17.38 -8.05 -13.14
N SER A 83 -16.14 -7.73 -13.48
CA SER A 83 -15.26 -8.55 -14.34
C SER A 83 -14.61 -9.73 -13.61
N ASP A 84 -14.54 -9.66 -12.29
CA ASP A 84 -13.82 -10.59 -11.44
C ASP A 84 -14.45 -10.65 -10.05
N ARG A 85 -13.95 -11.59 -9.24
CA ARG A 85 -14.47 -11.85 -7.89
C ARG A 85 -14.27 -10.64 -6.96
N ASP A 86 -13.21 -9.86 -7.15
CA ASP A 86 -12.92 -8.68 -6.33
C ASP A 86 -13.88 -7.53 -6.66
N GLY A 87 -14.16 -7.29 -7.95
CA GLY A 87 -15.17 -6.35 -8.39
C GLY A 87 -16.57 -6.68 -7.86
N ALA A 88 -16.94 -7.96 -7.88
CA ALA A 88 -18.22 -8.41 -7.33
C ALA A 88 -18.26 -8.29 -5.79
N ALA A 89 -17.13 -8.50 -5.11
CA ALA A 89 -16.99 -8.32 -3.67
C ALA A 89 -17.10 -6.84 -3.26
N ALA A 90 -16.66 -5.91 -4.12
CA ALA A 90 -16.74 -4.47 -3.90
C ALA A 90 -18.16 -3.89 -4.03
N CYS A 91 -19.11 -4.66 -4.56
CA CYS A 91 -20.50 -4.24 -4.63
C CYS A 91 -21.12 -4.04 -3.24
N PRO A 92 -22.07 -3.10 -3.06
CA PRO A 92 -22.60 -2.73 -1.74
C PRO A 92 -23.20 -3.90 -0.95
N ARG A 93 -23.74 -4.89 -1.67
CA ARG A 93 -24.32 -6.12 -1.12
C ARG A 93 -23.78 -7.34 -1.88
N PRO A 94 -22.62 -7.90 -1.49
CA PRO A 94 -22.09 -9.08 -2.13
C PRO A 94 -23.06 -10.26 -1.91
N LEU A 95 -23.45 -10.92 -2.99
CA LEU A 95 -24.47 -11.97 -2.95
C LEU A 95 -23.92 -13.34 -2.56
N LEU A 96 -22.68 -13.61 -2.94
CA LEU A 96 -22.00 -14.87 -2.65
C LEU A 96 -21.31 -14.79 -1.29
N PRO A 97 -21.59 -15.70 -0.34
CA PRO A 97 -20.93 -15.74 0.96
C PRO A 97 -19.40 -15.79 0.86
N GLU A 98 -18.87 -16.49 -0.14
CA GLU A 98 -17.44 -16.56 -0.42
C GLU A 98 -16.85 -15.23 -0.93
N LEU A 99 -17.66 -14.36 -1.55
CA LEU A 99 -17.26 -13.03 -1.98
C LEU A 99 -17.48 -11.98 -0.90
N ALA A 100 -18.45 -12.20 0.00
CA ALA A 100 -18.75 -11.31 1.11
C ALA A 100 -17.56 -11.14 2.08
N GLY A 101 -16.55 -12.00 1.94
CA GLY A 101 -15.49 -12.17 2.92
C GLY A 101 -16.10 -12.78 4.17
N LEU A 102 -15.47 -13.82 4.71
CA LEU A 102 -15.70 -14.08 6.13
C LEU A 102 -15.45 -12.77 6.88
N PRO A 103 -16.32 -12.39 7.83
CA PRO A 103 -16.24 -11.11 8.51
C PRO A 103 -14.79 -10.83 8.90
N SER A 104 -14.38 -9.56 8.78
CA SER A 104 -13.04 -9.01 9.02
C SER A 104 -12.41 -9.35 10.38
N ALA A 105 -13.06 -10.18 11.20
CA ALA A 105 -12.60 -10.75 12.45
C ALA A 105 -11.14 -11.25 12.40
N ASP A 106 -10.72 -11.84 11.27
CA ASP A 106 -9.35 -12.37 11.15
C ASP A 106 -8.32 -11.32 10.71
N CYS A 107 -8.73 -10.19 10.11
CA CYS A 107 -7.76 -9.13 9.77
C CYS A 107 -7.22 -8.44 11.02
N GLY A 108 -8.01 -8.40 12.11
CA GLY A 108 -7.50 -7.98 13.41
C GLY A 108 -6.37 -8.88 13.92
N ALA A 109 -6.43 -10.19 13.67
CA ALA A 109 -5.36 -11.13 14.01
C ALA A 109 -4.14 -10.93 13.10
N VAL A 110 -4.32 -10.68 11.81
CA VAL A 110 -3.24 -10.32 10.88
C VAL A 110 -2.52 -9.06 11.37
N GLY A 111 -3.24 -7.98 11.68
CA GLY A 111 -2.66 -6.74 12.18
C GLY A 111 -1.96 -6.90 13.54
N GLN A 112 -2.38 -7.84 14.39
CA GLN A 112 -1.66 -8.19 15.62
C GLN A 112 -0.36 -8.96 15.34
N ALA A 113 -0.41 -9.98 14.47
CA ALA A 113 0.76 -10.76 14.08
C ALA A 113 1.84 -9.88 13.44
N LEU A 114 1.44 -9.00 12.54
CA LEU A 114 2.30 -8.00 11.90
C LEU A 114 2.97 -7.06 12.91
N ARG A 115 2.22 -6.54 13.90
CA ARG A 115 2.76 -5.69 14.96
C ARG A 115 3.75 -6.41 15.86
N ARG A 116 3.48 -7.68 16.20
CA ARG A 116 4.42 -8.53 16.95
C ARG A 116 5.74 -8.67 16.19
N LEU A 117 5.67 -9.04 14.91
CA LEU A 117 6.86 -9.23 14.08
C LEU A 117 7.64 -7.93 13.87
N ALA A 118 6.95 -6.79 13.78
CA ALA A 118 7.59 -5.47 13.74
C ALA A 118 8.31 -5.13 15.05
N ALA A 119 7.75 -5.48 16.20
CA ALA A 119 8.39 -5.28 17.50
C ALA A 119 9.68 -6.12 17.64
N ASP A 120 9.66 -7.36 17.14
CA ASP A 120 10.85 -8.24 17.16
C ASP A 120 11.95 -7.78 16.17
N SER A 121 11.56 -7.08 15.10
CA SER A 121 12.49 -6.63 14.05
C SER A 121 13.13 -5.26 14.34
N LEU A 122 12.55 -4.46 15.24
CA LEU A 122 13.05 -3.13 15.58
C LEU A 122 13.89 -3.19 16.86
N PRO A 123 15.22 -3.02 16.79
CA PRO A 123 16.04 -3.00 18.00
C PRO A 123 15.64 -1.84 18.93
N GLU A 124 15.82 -2.03 20.23
CA GLU A 124 15.64 -0.95 21.21
C GLU A 124 16.51 0.26 20.83
N GLY A 125 15.91 1.45 20.84
CA GLY A 125 16.58 2.69 20.41
C GLY A 125 16.57 2.94 18.90
N SER A 126 15.77 2.19 18.12
CA SER A 126 15.54 2.48 16.70
C SER A 126 15.13 3.93 16.45
N ASP A 127 15.53 4.46 15.29
CA ASP A 127 15.18 5.82 14.85
C ASP A 127 13.65 6.02 14.85
N PRO A 128 13.13 7.11 15.46
CA PRO A 128 11.68 7.35 15.53
C PRO A 128 11.01 7.47 14.16
N ARG A 129 11.73 7.93 13.12
CA ARG A 129 11.24 7.96 11.73
C ARG A 129 11.07 6.56 11.18
N LEU A 130 11.99 5.65 11.48
CA LEU A 130 11.88 4.24 11.09
C LEU A 130 10.68 3.58 11.79
N THR A 131 10.52 3.81 13.09
CA THR A 131 9.34 3.32 13.84
C THR A 131 8.03 3.87 13.25
N GLN A 132 8.02 5.14 12.83
CA GLN A 132 6.86 5.75 12.17
C GLN A 132 6.58 5.12 10.81
N LEU A 133 7.61 4.88 9.98
CA LEU A 133 7.50 4.19 8.70
C LEU A 133 6.84 2.82 8.88
N PHE A 134 7.39 1.99 9.78
CA PHE A 134 6.82 0.67 10.06
C PHE A 134 5.35 0.75 10.48
N ARG A 135 5.00 1.68 11.36
CA ARG A 135 3.60 1.86 11.79
C ARG A 135 2.67 2.19 10.62
N GLN A 136 3.10 3.06 9.71
CA GLN A 136 2.30 3.45 8.54
C GLN A 136 2.19 2.31 7.52
N VAL A 137 3.26 1.55 7.28
CA VAL A 137 3.23 0.35 6.44
C VAL A 137 2.26 -0.69 7.01
N MET A 138 2.29 -0.94 8.32
CA MET A 138 1.36 -1.88 8.95
C MET A 138 -0.11 -1.43 8.83
N GLN A 139 -0.38 -0.12 8.86
CA GLN A 139 -1.73 0.41 8.60
C GLN A 139 -2.17 0.24 7.13
N VAL A 140 -1.24 0.24 6.17
CA VAL A 140 -1.54 -0.09 4.78
C VAL A 140 -1.94 -1.56 4.67
N LEU A 141 -1.16 -2.46 5.27
CA LEU A 141 -1.44 -3.91 5.26
C LEU A 141 -2.77 -4.25 5.94
N ASP A 142 -3.06 -3.65 7.09
CA ASP A 142 -4.32 -3.86 7.82
C ASP A 142 -5.55 -3.41 7.02
N ARG A 143 -5.45 -2.24 6.38
CA ARG A 143 -6.49 -1.72 5.48
C ARG A 143 -6.62 -2.59 4.24
N SER A 144 -5.52 -3.04 3.65
CA SER A 144 -5.55 -3.93 2.49
C SER A 144 -6.20 -5.27 2.85
N CYS A 145 -5.85 -5.87 3.98
CA CYS A 145 -6.51 -7.10 4.45
C CYS A 145 -8.03 -6.93 4.53
N THR A 146 -8.48 -5.80 5.09
CA THR A 146 -9.90 -5.53 5.31
C THR A 146 -10.64 -5.17 4.02
N ASN A 147 -10.05 -4.29 3.20
CA ASN A 147 -10.68 -3.75 2.00
C ASN A 147 -10.59 -4.72 0.83
N ASP A 148 -9.42 -5.33 0.63
CA ASP A 148 -9.14 -6.30 -0.43
C ASP A 148 -9.49 -7.74 -0.02
N ARG A 149 -10.09 -7.93 1.16
CA ARG A 149 -10.64 -9.20 1.67
C ARG A 149 -9.72 -10.40 1.43
N TRP A 150 -8.50 -10.31 1.96
CA TRP A 150 -7.49 -11.37 1.77
C TRP A 150 -8.06 -12.76 2.07
N SER A 151 -7.64 -13.74 1.27
CA SER A 151 -8.11 -15.11 1.42
C SER A 151 -7.81 -15.65 2.83
N ALA A 152 -8.64 -16.59 3.31
CA ALA A 152 -8.40 -17.23 4.61
C ALA A 152 -7.03 -17.89 4.68
N GLU A 153 -6.54 -18.45 3.57
CA GLU A 153 -5.21 -19.04 3.47
C GLU A 153 -4.10 -18.02 3.72
N VAL A 154 -4.15 -16.86 3.05
CA VAL A 154 -3.13 -15.81 3.23
C VAL A 154 -3.18 -15.24 4.63
N ARG A 155 -4.37 -14.96 5.16
CA ARG A 155 -4.55 -14.46 6.54
C ARG A 155 -3.96 -15.44 7.55
N SER A 156 -4.27 -16.72 7.41
CA SER A 156 -3.73 -17.79 8.27
C SER A 156 -2.20 -17.90 8.16
N CYS A 157 -1.67 -17.84 6.94
CA CYS A 157 -0.22 -17.84 6.69
C CYS A 157 0.49 -16.72 7.46
N ILE A 158 -0.03 -15.49 7.39
CA ILE A 158 0.57 -14.33 8.06
C ILE A 158 0.45 -14.42 9.58
N VAL A 159 -0.70 -14.88 10.09
CA VAL A 159 -0.90 -15.09 11.52
C VAL A 159 0.08 -16.12 12.09
N GLN A 160 0.40 -17.16 11.31
CA GLN A 160 1.31 -18.23 11.70
C GLN A 160 2.79 -17.94 11.39
N ALA A 161 3.10 -16.86 10.68
CA ALA A 161 4.46 -16.53 10.29
C ALA A 161 5.35 -16.29 11.53
N PRO A 162 6.48 -17.02 11.67
CA PRO A 162 7.37 -16.87 12.82
C PRO A 162 8.34 -15.69 12.69
N THR A 163 8.59 -15.21 11.47
CA THR A 163 9.56 -14.16 11.16
C THR A 163 9.03 -13.22 10.08
N SER A 164 9.64 -12.03 9.97
CA SER A 164 9.36 -11.07 8.91
C SER A 164 9.56 -11.66 7.51
N ASN A 165 10.65 -12.41 7.29
CA ASN A 165 10.91 -13.07 6.00
C ASN A 165 9.83 -14.10 5.64
N ALA A 166 9.21 -14.76 6.62
CA ALA A 166 8.13 -15.70 6.35
C ALA A 166 6.85 -15.01 5.85
N ILE A 167 6.66 -13.72 6.17
CA ILE A 167 5.52 -12.93 5.66
C ILE A 167 5.64 -12.73 4.14
N GLU A 168 6.85 -12.53 3.61
CA GLU A 168 7.05 -12.33 2.16
C GLU A 168 6.47 -13.50 1.37
N GLY A 169 6.75 -14.74 1.79
CA GLY A 169 6.16 -15.93 1.18
C GLY A 169 4.64 -16.04 1.32
N CYS A 170 4.03 -15.39 2.32
CA CYS A 170 2.57 -15.27 2.43
C CYS A 170 2.01 -14.20 1.48
N ILE A 171 2.70 -13.07 1.34
CA ILE A 171 2.34 -11.97 0.43
C ILE A 171 2.40 -12.47 -1.02
N GLU A 172 3.37 -13.31 -1.37
CA GLU A 172 3.49 -13.92 -2.70
C GLU A 172 2.28 -14.77 -3.10
N ARG A 173 1.47 -15.23 -2.14
CA ARG A 173 0.21 -15.96 -2.41
C ARG A 173 -0.97 -15.04 -2.74
N LEU A 174 -0.85 -13.72 -2.51
CA LEU A 174 -1.86 -12.77 -2.96
C LEU A 174 -1.89 -12.72 -4.50
N PRO A 175 -3.04 -12.41 -5.13
CA PRO A 175 -3.10 -12.09 -6.56
C PRO A 175 -2.10 -11.01 -6.94
N ARG A 176 -1.55 -11.08 -8.16
CA ARG A 176 -0.49 -10.16 -8.62
C ARG A 176 -0.96 -8.71 -8.57
N GLU A 177 -2.19 -8.47 -9.00
CA GLU A 177 -2.83 -7.16 -9.04
C GLU A 177 -2.88 -6.53 -7.64
N LEU A 178 -3.16 -7.36 -6.63
CA LEU A 178 -3.20 -6.92 -5.24
C LEU A 178 -1.81 -6.64 -4.68
N ARG A 179 -0.80 -7.45 -5.03
CA ARG A 179 0.60 -7.20 -4.64
C ARG A 179 1.11 -5.88 -5.24
N ASP A 180 0.85 -5.64 -6.52
CA ASP A 180 1.27 -4.42 -7.22
C ASP A 180 0.65 -3.17 -6.56
N ARG A 181 -0.64 -3.22 -6.19
CA ARG A 181 -1.31 -2.14 -5.43
C ARG A 181 -0.67 -1.94 -4.05
N LEU A 182 -0.41 -3.03 -3.34
CA LEU A 182 0.19 -2.98 -2.00
C LEU A 182 1.59 -2.37 -2.03
N GLU A 183 2.43 -2.77 -2.99
CA GLU A 183 3.76 -2.19 -3.20
C GLU A 183 3.68 -0.69 -3.50
N GLN A 184 2.72 -0.29 -4.35
CA GLN A 184 2.50 1.12 -4.66
C GLN A 184 2.10 1.93 -3.42
N ASP A 185 1.20 1.40 -2.59
CA ASP A 185 0.74 2.09 -1.38
C ASP A 185 1.81 2.17 -0.29
N ILE A 186 2.63 1.13 -0.14
CA ILE A 186 3.82 1.15 0.72
C ILE A 186 4.84 2.18 0.21
N SER A 187 5.07 2.24 -1.10
CA SER A 187 5.95 3.23 -1.71
C SER A 187 5.49 4.67 -1.47
N LYS A 188 4.17 4.93 -1.56
CA LYS A 188 3.59 6.25 -1.21
C LYS A 188 3.81 6.61 0.25
N VAL A 189 3.75 5.62 1.16
CA VAL A 189 4.05 5.83 2.59
C VAL A 189 5.52 6.22 2.78
N ALA A 190 6.45 5.51 2.13
CA ALA A 190 7.87 5.84 2.19
C ALA A 190 8.16 7.26 1.67
N GLN A 191 7.62 7.61 0.51
CA GLN A 191 7.78 8.94 -0.10
C GLN A 191 7.26 10.08 0.79
N ARG A 192 6.20 9.88 1.57
CA ARG A 192 5.66 10.92 2.48
C ARG A 192 6.57 11.21 3.67
N LEU A 193 7.34 10.21 4.11
CA LEU A 193 8.28 10.38 5.22
C LEU A 193 9.59 11.02 4.76
N GLU A 194 9.98 10.79 3.51
CA GLU A 194 11.11 11.48 2.88
C GLU A 194 10.76 12.90 2.45
N GLY A 195 9.56 13.10 1.90
CA GLY A 195 9.04 14.38 1.41
C GLY A 195 8.44 15.28 2.48
N GLY A 196 8.84 15.12 3.74
CA GLY A 196 8.42 16.01 4.83
C GLY A 196 8.97 17.42 4.65
N ASP A 197 8.23 18.26 3.92
CA ASP A 197 8.24 19.74 3.92
C ASP A 197 9.61 20.43 4.01
N GLY A 198 10.62 19.84 3.39
CA GLY A 198 11.87 20.48 3.05
C GLY A 198 11.89 20.60 1.53
N GLY A 199 11.51 21.76 1.02
CA GLY A 199 11.64 22.12 -0.40
C GLY A 199 13.11 22.29 -0.80
N ASP A 200 13.93 21.26 -0.58
CA ASP A 200 15.19 21.13 -1.29
C ASP A 200 14.84 20.63 -2.69
N GLU A 201 15.24 21.43 -3.67
CA GLU A 201 15.14 21.19 -5.11
C GLU A 201 15.38 19.72 -5.49
N PRO A 202 14.90 19.27 -6.67
CA PRO A 202 15.36 18.02 -7.28
C PRO A 202 16.87 18.11 -7.58
N GLY A 203 17.69 18.02 -6.53
CA GLY A 203 19.14 18.02 -6.57
C GLY A 203 19.58 16.65 -7.05
N ALA A 204 19.76 16.55 -8.36
CA ALA A 204 20.58 15.54 -9.04
C ALA A 204 20.56 14.16 -8.36
N ALA A 205 19.41 13.47 -8.40
CA ALA A 205 19.32 12.06 -8.03
C ALA A 205 20.42 11.27 -8.77
N GLY A 206 21.45 10.84 -8.04
CA GLY A 206 22.65 10.25 -8.60
C GLY A 206 23.97 10.85 -8.10
N ALA A 207 24.02 12.15 -7.82
CA ALA A 207 25.25 12.88 -7.52
C ALA A 207 25.96 12.41 -6.24
N GLY A 208 25.22 11.89 -5.26
CA GLY A 208 25.77 11.30 -4.04
C GLY A 208 26.74 10.14 -4.29
N CYS A 209 26.33 9.13 -5.07
CA CYS A 209 27.23 8.02 -5.35
C CYS A 209 28.32 8.39 -6.36
N ASP A 210 28.08 9.32 -7.27
CA ASP A 210 29.13 9.79 -8.19
C ASP A 210 30.26 10.48 -7.40
N ARG A 211 29.90 11.28 -6.38
CA ARG A 211 30.86 11.86 -5.41
C ARG A 211 31.56 10.80 -4.58
N LEU A 212 30.82 9.82 -4.05
CA LEU A 212 31.42 8.72 -3.28
C LEU A 212 32.43 7.95 -4.14
N GLU A 213 32.09 7.62 -5.37
CA GLU A 213 32.99 6.92 -6.29
C GLU A 213 34.23 7.76 -6.61
N ALA A 214 34.07 9.05 -6.89
CA ALA A 214 35.19 9.96 -7.08
C ALA A 214 36.11 10.04 -5.84
N ALA A 215 35.54 10.04 -4.63
CA ALA A 215 36.30 10.04 -3.39
C ALA A 215 37.05 8.72 -3.16
N ILE A 216 36.43 7.57 -3.47
CA ILE A 216 37.09 6.26 -3.42
C ILE A 216 38.28 6.22 -4.39
N SER A 217 38.06 6.59 -5.65
CA SER A 217 39.11 6.61 -6.67
C SER A 217 40.26 7.55 -6.29
N ARG A 218 39.96 8.67 -5.63
CA ARG A 218 40.99 9.59 -5.13
C ARG A 218 41.85 8.96 -4.03
N VAL A 219 41.25 8.26 -3.07
CA VAL A 219 41.98 7.55 -2.01
C VAL A 219 42.81 6.40 -2.59
N GLU A 220 42.25 5.62 -3.53
CA GLU A 220 42.96 4.51 -4.20
C GLU A 220 44.17 5.01 -5.00
N ALA A 221 44.04 6.13 -5.73
CA ALA A 221 45.11 6.73 -6.53
C ALA A 221 46.17 7.49 -5.69
N CYS A 222 45.94 7.66 -4.39
CA CYS A 222 46.77 8.52 -3.55
C CYS A 222 48.09 7.86 -3.17
N THR A 223 49.15 8.18 -3.92
CA THR A 223 50.51 7.64 -3.71
C THR A 223 51.21 8.18 -2.46
N ARG A 224 50.74 9.31 -1.92
CA ARG A 224 51.30 9.92 -0.69
C ARG A 224 50.89 9.19 0.59
N ALA A 225 49.76 8.48 0.57
CA ALA A 225 49.27 7.72 1.72
C ALA A 225 49.88 6.31 1.75
N PRO A 226 50.41 5.83 2.90
CA PRO A 226 50.82 4.44 3.05
C PRO A 226 49.64 3.48 2.80
N ALA A 227 49.92 2.30 2.24
CA ALA A 227 48.89 1.31 1.91
C ALA A 227 47.99 0.98 3.12
N ALA A 228 48.58 0.76 4.30
CA ALA A 228 47.85 0.48 5.52
C ALA A 228 46.86 1.60 5.91
N LEU A 229 47.19 2.87 5.61
CA LEU A 229 46.29 3.99 5.90
C LEU A 229 45.14 4.06 4.89
N ARG A 230 45.39 3.74 3.62
CA ARG A 230 44.33 3.59 2.61
C ARG A 230 43.37 2.46 2.96
N ASP A 231 43.89 1.33 3.44
CA ASP A 231 43.09 0.19 3.86
C ASP A 231 42.20 0.53 5.07
N VAL A 232 42.70 1.32 6.03
CA VAL A 232 41.88 1.81 7.16
C VAL A 232 40.74 2.72 6.69
N VAL A 233 41.00 3.58 5.71
CA VAL A 233 39.99 4.52 5.18
C VAL A 233 38.96 3.81 4.29
N LEU A 234 39.37 2.85 3.47
CA LEU A 234 38.51 2.13 2.54
C LEU A 234 37.87 0.87 3.15
N GLY A 235 38.43 0.32 4.22
CA GLY A 235 37.96 -0.91 4.87
C GLY A 235 36.47 -0.89 5.24
N PRO A 236 35.94 0.18 5.86
CA PRO A 236 34.52 0.27 6.22
C PRO A 236 33.56 0.24 5.03
N ILE A 237 34.01 0.61 3.83
CA ILE A 237 33.19 0.65 2.61
C ILE A 237 33.48 -0.51 1.65
N ALA A 238 34.48 -1.34 1.92
CA ALA A 238 34.80 -2.52 1.12
C ALA A 238 33.61 -3.48 0.90
N PRO A 239 32.72 -3.73 1.89
CA PRO A 239 31.54 -4.57 1.68
C PRO A 239 30.56 -4.02 0.63
N LEU A 240 30.63 -2.71 0.32
CA LEU A 240 29.79 -2.06 -0.69
C LEU A 240 30.37 -2.17 -2.11
N ALA A 241 31.59 -2.71 -2.29
CA ALA A 241 32.23 -2.84 -3.58
C ALA A 241 31.41 -3.62 -4.64
N PRO A 242 30.67 -4.70 -4.30
CA PRO A 242 29.80 -5.36 -5.26
C PRO A 242 28.66 -4.46 -5.77
N LEU A 243 28.12 -3.60 -4.91
CA LEU A 243 27.04 -2.67 -5.26
C LEU A 243 27.52 -1.59 -6.24
N ARG A 244 28.81 -1.25 -6.25
CA ARG A 244 29.40 -0.33 -7.26
C ARG A 244 29.28 -0.83 -8.68
N ARG A 245 29.20 -2.16 -8.89
CA ARG A 245 29.18 -2.77 -10.23
C ARG A 245 27.78 -2.99 -10.78
N VAL A 246 26.74 -2.81 -9.96
CA VAL A 246 25.36 -2.99 -10.39
C VAL A 246 24.89 -1.69 -11.03
N PRO A 247 24.53 -1.68 -12.33
CA PRO A 247 23.92 -0.51 -12.94
C PRO A 247 22.70 -0.09 -12.13
N ARG A 248 22.67 1.16 -11.64
CA ARG A 248 21.58 1.67 -10.78
C ARG A 248 20.20 1.46 -11.37
N GLN A 249 20.08 1.51 -12.70
CA GLN A 249 18.83 1.29 -13.43
C GLN A 249 18.23 -0.11 -13.21
N LEU A 250 19.04 -1.07 -12.79
CA LEU A 250 18.65 -2.45 -12.49
C LEU A 250 18.25 -2.65 -11.03
N LEU A 251 18.44 -1.65 -10.16
CA LEU A 251 18.00 -1.73 -8.77
C LEU A 251 16.50 -1.38 -8.66
N PRO A 252 15.73 -2.13 -7.84
CA PRO A 252 14.37 -1.75 -7.46
C PRO A 252 14.33 -0.30 -6.97
N ALA A 253 13.22 0.41 -7.18
CA ALA A 253 13.11 1.84 -6.84
C ALA A 253 13.42 2.10 -5.36
N THR A 254 12.95 1.24 -4.47
CA THR A 254 13.23 1.29 -3.02
C THR A 254 14.72 1.09 -2.71
N SER A 255 15.37 0.14 -3.39
CA SER A 255 16.81 -0.09 -3.26
C SER A 255 17.66 1.07 -3.80
N ARG A 256 17.19 1.77 -4.85
CA ARG A 256 17.87 2.96 -5.38
C ARG A 256 17.89 4.11 -4.38
N VAL A 257 16.74 4.42 -3.78
CA VAL A 257 16.64 5.50 -2.78
C VAL A 257 17.52 5.19 -1.56
N ALA A 258 17.49 3.94 -1.08
CA ALA A 258 18.35 3.51 0.01
C ALA A 258 19.85 3.60 -0.34
N ALA A 259 20.23 3.23 -1.56
CA ALA A 259 21.61 3.35 -2.05
C ALA A 259 22.05 4.82 -2.15
N ASP A 260 21.21 5.70 -2.67
CA ASP A 260 21.51 7.12 -2.80
C ASP A 260 21.69 7.79 -1.43
N ALA A 261 20.80 7.52 -0.49
CA ALA A 261 20.91 8.01 0.88
C ALA A 261 22.18 7.52 1.58
N LEU A 262 22.58 6.26 1.35
CA LEU A 262 23.82 5.72 1.88
C LEU A 262 25.04 6.45 1.28
N CYS A 263 25.04 6.69 -0.02
CA CYS A 263 26.12 7.40 -0.70
C CYS A 263 26.26 8.85 -0.23
N ASP A 264 25.16 9.58 -0.09
CA ASP A 264 25.19 10.97 0.42
C ASP A 264 25.72 11.06 1.85
N LYS A 265 25.51 10.02 2.66
CA LYS A 265 26.07 9.94 4.02
C LYS A 265 27.56 9.62 4.03
N LEU A 266 28.02 8.73 3.14
CA LEU A 266 29.40 8.24 3.13
C LEU A 266 30.37 9.15 2.38
N ALA A 267 29.93 9.78 1.28
CA ALA A 267 30.76 10.66 0.46
C ALA A 267 31.51 11.74 1.25
N PRO A 268 30.86 12.59 2.08
CA PRO A 268 31.56 13.66 2.80
C PRO A 268 32.56 13.12 3.82
N THR A 269 32.28 11.96 4.44
CA THR A 269 33.21 11.33 5.39
C THR A 269 34.47 10.87 4.67
N LEU A 270 34.32 10.27 3.49
CA LEU A 270 35.45 9.79 2.71
C LEU A 270 36.26 10.93 2.10
N GLU A 271 35.60 11.99 1.61
CA GLU A 271 36.27 13.21 1.13
C GLU A 271 37.08 13.90 2.23
N ALA A 272 36.53 14.00 3.43
CA ALA A 272 37.23 14.55 4.59
C ALA A 272 38.44 13.68 4.98
N ASN A 273 38.29 12.36 4.95
CA ASN A 273 39.40 11.45 5.23
C ASN A 273 40.49 11.53 4.15
N ALA A 274 40.12 11.57 2.87
CA ALA A 274 41.05 11.78 1.75
C ALA A 274 41.88 13.05 1.97
N THR A 275 41.20 14.17 2.29
CA THR A 275 41.84 15.46 2.60
C THR A 275 42.84 15.35 3.76
N ARG A 276 42.47 14.66 4.84
CA ARG A 276 43.34 14.48 6.02
C ARG A 276 44.60 13.67 5.73
N ILE A 277 44.53 12.70 4.82
CA ILE A 277 45.66 11.84 4.47
C ILE A 277 46.50 12.41 3.29
N GLY A 278 46.20 13.64 2.85
CA GLY A 278 46.96 14.34 1.82
C GLY A 278 46.59 13.96 0.38
N CYS A 279 45.39 13.41 0.21
CA CYS A 279 44.67 13.28 -1.05
C CYS A 279 43.56 14.36 -1.10
#